data_AF-A0A9R1PT48-F1
#
_entry.id   AF-A0A9R1PT48-F1
#
_cell.length_a   1.000
_cell.length_b   1.000
_cell.length_c   1.000
_cell.angle_alpha   90.00
_cell.angle_beta   90.00
_cell.angle_gamma   90.00
#
_symmetry.space_group_name_H-M   'P 1'
#
loop_
_entity.id
_entity.type
_entity.pdbx_description
1 polymer ?
#
loop_
_entity_poly.entity_id
_entity_poly.type
_entity_poly.pdbx_seq_one_letter_code
_entity_poly.pdbx_strand_id
1 'polypeptide(L)'
;MLAMYNLCTDMCYIEEIGGASQNYCDRKYTQWPCASGKGYYGRGPLQLTWNYNYGAAGKSVGFDGLNNPEKVAQDPEVAFKAALWFWMNNVKQVLPRGFGATTRAINSGECNGGNTAAMNARAGYYRAYCKQFGVDPGSSLTC
;
A
#
# COMPACT_ATOMS: atom_id res chain seq x y z
N MET A 1 -10.12 -6.25 -0.26
CA MET A 1 -9.17 -5.40 0.48
C MET A 1 -9.88 -4.74 1.67
N LEU A 2 -10.26 -5.55 2.66
CA LEU A 2 -10.83 -5.10 3.95
C LEU A 2 -9.75 -5.04 5.05
N ALA A 3 -8.48 -5.27 4.70
CA ALA A 3 -7.42 -5.55 5.66
C ALA A 3 -6.63 -4.33 6.16
N MET A 4 -7.01 -3.08 5.83
CA MET A 4 -6.40 -1.90 6.46
C MET A 4 -7.10 -1.45 7.75
N TYR A 5 -8.04 -2.24 8.25
CA TYR A 5 -8.88 -1.89 9.40
C TYR A 5 -8.36 -2.35 10.76
N ASN A 6 -7.30 -3.17 10.78
CA ASN A 6 -6.64 -3.62 12.00
C ASN A 6 -5.11 -3.50 11.90
N LEU A 7 -4.61 -2.46 11.23
CA LEU A 7 -3.22 -2.07 11.42
C LEU A 7 -3.11 -1.49 12.83
N CYS A 8 -2.73 -2.32 13.80
CA CYS A 8 -2.21 -1.83 15.06
C CYS A 8 -1.18 -0.75 14.71
N THR A 9 -1.33 0.43 15.33
CA THR A 9 -0.34 1.50 15.29
C THR A 9 1.06 0.88 15.42
N ASP A 10 2.01 1.29 14.58
CA ASP A 10 3.42 0.91 14.65
C ASP A 10 3.85 -0.38 13.92
N MET A 11 3.45 -0.55 12.65
CA MET A 11 4.08 -1.53 11.73
C MET A 11 4.04 -3.00 12.19
N CYS A 12 3.03 -3.39 12.99
CA CYS A 12 2.98 -4.71 13.60
C CYS A 12 2.81 -5.87 12.60
N TYR A 13 2.27 -5.60 11.42
CA TYR A 13 1.99 -6.62 10.41
C TYR A 13 2.88 -6.42 9.18
N ILE A 14 3.65 -7.45 8.87
CA ILE A 14 4.46 -7.52 7.66
C ILE A 14 3.60 -8.00 6.47
N GLU A 15 2.67 -8.92 6.71
CA GLU A 15 1.78 -9.51 5.70
C GLU A 15 0.30 -9.24 6.02
N GLU A 16 -0.54 -9.20 4.99
CA GLU A 16 -1.98 -9.11 5.08
C GLU A 16 -2.56 -10.27 5.90
N ILE A 17 -3.39 -9.96 6.89
CA ILE A 17 -4.10 -10.98 7.69
C ILE A 17 -5.02 -11.80 6.78
N GLY A 18 -4.79 -13.11 6.74
CA GLY A 18 -5.54 -14.02 5.85
C GLY A 18 -5.17 -13.88 4.37
N GLY A 19 -4.14 -13.08 4.02
CA GLY A 19 -3.74 -12.82 2.64
C GLY A 19 -3.44 -14.09 1.84
N ALA A 20 -2.83 -15.10 2.47
CA ALA A 20 -2.53 -16.38 1.84
C ALA A 20 -3.76 -17.16 1.31
N SER A 21 -4.98 -16.79 1.75
CA SER A 21 -6.24 -17.35 1.21
C SER A 21 -6.64 -16.78 -0.15
N GLN A 22 -6.01 -15.68 -0.59
CA GLN A 22 -6.26 -15.00 -1.85
C GLN A 22 -4.96 -14.86 -2.64
N ASN A 23 -4.97 -15.22 -3.92
CA ASN A 23 -3.74 -15.19 -4.73
C ASN A 23 -3.42 -13.79 -5.29
N TYR A 24 -4.38 -12.86 -5.30
CA TYR A 24 -4.24 -11.50 -5.85
C TYR A 24 -3.56 -11.50 -7.24
N CYS A 25 -3.97 -12.46 -8.08
CA CYS A 25 -3.48 -12.62 -9.44
C CYS A 25 -4.52 -12.10 -10.43
N ASP A 26 -4.23 -10.97 -11.07
CA ASP A 26 -5.01 -10.50 -12.22
C ASP A 26 -4.34 -10.93 -13.53
N ARG A 27 -4.92 -11.95 -14.16
CA ARG A 27 -4.42 -12.53 -15.42
C ARG A 27 -4.60 -11.61 -16.64
N LYS A 28 -5.34 -10.50 -16.52
CA LYS A 28 -5.46 -9.50 -17.59
C LYS A 28 -4.13 -8.76 -17.83
N TYR A 29 -3.27 -8.68 -16.81
CA TYR A 29 -1.97 -8.05 -16.90
C TYR A 29 -0.91 -9.03 -17.42
N THR A 30 -0.91 -9.27 -18.72
CA THR A 30 0.00 -10.23 -19.38
C THR A 30 1.48 -9.84 -19.30
N GLN A 31 1.79 -8.54 -19.13
CA GLN A 31 3.16 -8.06 -18.88
C GLN A 31 3.73 -8.58 -17.55
N TRP A 32 2.85 -8.89 -16.58
CA TRP A 32 3.21 -9.29 -15.23
C TRP A 32 2.56 -10.64 -14.89
N PRO A 33 2.96 -11.72 -15.57
CA PRO A 33 2.30 -13.01 -15.44
C PRO A 33 2.42 -13.54 -14.01
N CYS A 34 1.35 -14.17 -13.52
CA CYS A 34 1.38 -14.77 -12.19
C CYS A 34 2.22 -16.05 -12.19
N ALA A 35 3.22 -16.14 -11.30
CA ALA A 35 3.96 -17.37 -11.07
C ALA A 35 3.08 -18.43 -10.37
N SER A 36 3.29 -19.70 -10.73
CA SER A 36 2.56 -20.82 -10.11
C SER A 36 2.91 -20.91 -8.62
N GLY A 37 1.90 -21.15 -7.78
CA GLY A 37 2.07 -21.29 -6.33
C GLY A 37 2.39 -19.99 -5.58
N LYS A 38 2.37 -18.83 -6.26
CA LYS A 38 2.65 -17.53 -5.62
C LYS A 38 1.38 -16.73 -5.36
N GLY A 39 1.39 -16.00 -4.24
CA GLY A 39 0.34 -15.09 -3.82
C GLY A 39 0.86 -13.66 -3.70
N TYR A 40 0.12 -12.71 -4.25
CA TYR A 40 0.46 -11.29 -4.30
C TYR A 40 -0.39 -10.44 -3.34
N TYR A 41 -0.73 -11.01 -2.18
CA TYR A 41 -1.42 -10.31 -1.11
C TYR A 41 -0.55 -9.21 -0.48
N GLY A 42 -1.15 -8.38 0.36
CA GLY A 42 -0.49 -7.22 0.95
C GLY A 42 0.78 -7.59 1.73
N ARG A 43 1.90 -6.94 1.41
CA ARG A 43 3.15 -7.02 2.19
C ARG A 43 3.82 -5.66 2.38
N GLY A 44 4.55 -5.54 3.48
CA GLY A 44 5.38 -4.37 3.78
C GLY A 44 4.58 -3.11 4.18
N PRO A 45 5.27 -1.95 4.28
CA PRO A 45 4.75 -0.73 4.91
C PRO A 45 3.47 -0.17 4.27
N LEU A 46 3.32 -0.29 2.95
CA LEU A 46 2.13 0.15 2.21
C LEU A 46 1.32 -1.01 1.63
N GLN A 47 1.50 -2.23 2.16
CA GLN A 47 0.74 -3.43 1.77
C GLN A 47 0.67 -3.62 0.25
N LEU A 48 1.85 -3.70 -0.40
CA LEU A 48 1.95 -3.91 -1.84
C LEU A 48 1.13 -5.15 -2.23
N THR A 49 0.20 -4.98 -3.16
CA THR A 49 -0.80 -6.01 -3.53
C THR A 49 -0.91 -6.09 -5.06
N TRP A 50 -1.20 -7.28 -5.59
CA TRP A 50 -1.37 -7.62 -7.01
C TRP A 50 -0.09 -7.86 -7.82
N ASN A 51 -0.13 -8.87 -8.69
CA ASN A 51 0.96 -9.27 -9.59
C ASN A 51 1.57 -8.11 -10.39
N TYR A 52 0.76 -7.19 -10.90
CA TYR A 52 1.25 -6.06 -11.69
C TYR A 52 2.04 -5.04 -10.85
N ASN A 53 1.67 -4.83 -9.58
CA ASN A 53 2.43 -3.96 -8.68
C ASN A 53 3.72 -4.64 -8.23
N TYR A 54 3.67 -5.92 -7.87
CA TYR A 54 4.87 -6.68 -7.52
C TYR A 54 5.87 -6.76 -8.68
N GLY A 55 5.41 -7.06 -9.88
CA GLY A 55 6.26 -7.10 -11.07
C GLY A 55 6.91 -5.75 -11.38
N ALA A 56 6.12 -4.67 -11.38
CA ALA A 56 6.63 -3.33 -11.66
C ALA A 56 7.57 -2.80 -10.56
N ALA A 57 7.24 -3.02 -9.28
CA ALA A 57 8.12 -2.71 -8.15
C ALA A 57 9.42 -3.52 -8.23
N GLY A 58 9.32 -4.83 -8.48
CA GLY A 58 10.44 -5.75 -8.65
C GLY A 58 11.44 -5.26 -9.68
N LYS A 59 10.94 -4.90 -10.87
CA LYS A 59 11.74 -4.34 -11.96
C LYS A 59 12.44 -3.03 -11.57
N SER A 60 11.79 -2.15 -10.82
CA SER A 60 12.37 -0.85 -10.44
C SER A 60 13.34 -0.94 -9.27
N VAL A 61 13.10 -1.84 -8.32
CA VAL A 61 13.84 -1.95 -7.05
C VAL A 61 14.99 -2.94 -7.15
N GLY A 62 14.93 -3.91 -8.06
CA GLY A 62 15.95 -4.95 -8.23
C GLY A 62 15.63 -6.23 -7.46
N PHE A 63 14.37 -6.67 -7.45
CA PHE A 63 13.98 -7.98 -6.95
C PHE A 63 13.01 -8.69 -7.90
N ASP A 64 12.95 -10.01 -7.82
CA ASP A 64 11.97 -10.78 -8.59
C ASP A 64 10.59 -10.72 -7.91
N GLY A 65 9.78 -9.75 -8.28
CA GLY A 65 8.45 -9.58 -7.69
C GLY A 65 7.44 -10.63 -8.10
N LEU A 66 7.64 -11.33 -9.23
CA LEU A 66 6.68 -12.34 -9.70
C LEU A 66 6.97 -13.71 -9.09
N ASN A 67 8.23 -14.13 -9.10
CA ASN A 67 8.61 -15.44 -8.56
C ASN A 67 8.97 -15.40 -7.08
N ASN A 68 9.35 -14.24 -6.52
CA ASN A 68 9.71 -14.11 -5.10
C ASN A 68 8.98 -12.92 -4.41
N PRO A 69 7.65 -12.81 -4.50
CA PRO A 69 6.90 -11.72 -3.85
C PRO A 69 7.08 -11.68 -2.33
N GLU A 70 7.33 -12.82 -1.70
CA GLU A 70 7.63 -12.94 -0.26
C GLU A 70 8.86 -12.15 0.18
N LYS A 71 9.75 -11.75 -0.74
CA LYS A 71 10.92 -10.93 -0.41
C LYS A 71 10.52 -9.58 0.21
N VAL A 72 9.35 -9.04 -0.16
CA VAL A 72 8.78 -7.82 0.44
C VAL A 72 8.46 -8.01 1.94
N ALA A 73 8.25 -9.24 2.40
CA ALA A 73 8.05 -9.56 3.82
C ALA A 73 9.34 -10.00 4.54
N GLN A 74 10.35 -10.45 3.81
CA GLN A 74 11.56 -11.05 4.39
C GLN A 74 12.73 -10.06 4.49
N ASP A 75 12.76 -9.06 3.62
CA ASP A 75 13.85 -8.10 3.51
C ASP A 75 13.32 -6.67 3.76
N PRO A 76 13.70 -6.02 4.88
CA PRO A 76 13.18 -4.70 5.23
C PRO A 76 13.60 -3.63 4.20
N GLU A 77 14.77 -3.75 3.58
CA GLU A 77 15.21 -2.80 2.56
C GLU A 77 14.31 -2.89 1.31
N VAL A 78 14.02 -4.12 0.86
CA VAL A 78 13.07 -4.35 -0.23
C VAL A 78 11.67 -3.87 0.14
N ALA A 79 11.23 -4.11 1.38
CA ALA A 79 9.92 -3.69 1.86
C ALA A 79 9.73 -2.17 1.78
N PHE A 80 10.68 -1.39 2.31
CA PHE A 80 10.63 0.07 2.27
C PHE A 80 10.84 0.62 0.85
N LYS A 81 11.75 0.04 0.05
CA LYS A 81 11.93 0.44 -1.35
C LYS A 81 10.66 0.20 -2.17
N ALA A 82 9.96 -0.91 -1.96
CA ALA A 82 8.70 -1.20 -2.63
C ALA A 82 7.58 -0.23 -2.21
N ALA A 83 7.49 0.12 -0.93
CA ALA A 83 6.55 1.11 -0.44
C ALA A 83 6.82 2.51 -1.04
N LEU A 84 8.09 2.95 -1.04
CA LEU A 84 8.49 4.22 -1.66
C LEU A 84 8.25 4.21 -3.17
N TRP A 85 8.55 3.10 -3.86
CA TRP A 85 8.22 2.94 -5.27
C TRP A 85 6.73 3.16 -5.51
N PHE A 86 5.86 2.51 -4.72
CA PHE A 86 4.42 2.66 -4.88
C PHE A 86 3.99 4.11 -4.65
N TRP A 87 4.51 4.75 -3.59
CA TRP A 87 4.23 6.14 -3.29
C TRP A 87 4.63 7.07 -4.44
N MET A 88 5.85 6.94 -4.96
CA MET A 88 6.36 7.83 -6.00
C MET A 88 5.62 7.68 -7.34
N ASN A 89 5.17 6.47 -7.66
CA ASN A 89 4.52 6.18 -8.94
C ASN A 89 2.99 6.32 -8.92
N ASN A 90 2.34 6.15 -7.75
CA ASN A 90 0.88 6.10 -7.65
C ASN A 90 0.27 7.15 -6.72
N VAL A 91 1.03 7.75 -5.81
CA VAL A 91 0.47 8.63 -4.77
C VAL A 91 1.01 10.06 -4.83
N LYS A 92 2.31 10.26 -5.01
CA LYS A 92 2.96 11.58 -4.92
C LYS A 92 2.32 12.63 -5.83
N GLN A 93 1.90 12.25 -7.03
CA GLN A 93 1.33 13.14 -8.03
C GLN A 93 -0.02 13.75 -7.60
N VAL A 94 -0.74 13.11 -6.68
CA VAL A 94 -2.01 13.63 -6.15
C VAL A 94 -1.85 14.37 -4.83
N LEU A 95 -0.67 14.36 -4.21
CA LEU A 95 -0.39 15.04 -2.94
C LEU A 95 -0.77 16.53 -2.93
N PRO A 96 -0.55 17.33 -4.01
CA PRO A 96 -0.99 18.72 -4.03
C PRO A 96 -2.51 18.93 -3.88
N ARG A 97 -3.33 17.88 -4.04
CA ARG A 97 -4.79 17.92 -3.85
C ARG A 97 -5.20 17.68 -2.39
N GLY A 98 -4.25 17.48 -1.48
CA GLY A 98 -4.47 17.20 -0.07
C GLY A 98 -4.37 15.72 0.30
N PHE A 99 -4.25 15.44 1.60
CA PHE A 99 -4.00 14.09 2.11
C PHE A 99 -5.14 13.11 1.77
N GLY A 100 -6.40 13.56 1.72
CA GLY A 100 -7.53 12.71 1.33
C GLY A 100 -7.40 12.15 -0.09
N ALA A 101 -6.76 12.90 -1.01
CA ALA A 101 -6.47 12.39 -2.35
C ALA A 101 -5.43 11.25 -2.33
N THR A 102 -4.49 11.29 -1.39
CA THR A 102 -3.50 10.20 -1.19
C THR A 102 -4.18 8.94 -0.65
N THR A 103 -5.11 9.07 0.30
CA THR A 103 -5.94 7.95 0.78
C THR A 103 -6.71 7.31 -0.38
N ARG A 104 -7.33 8.14 -1.23
CA ARG A 104 -8.05 7.66 -2.42
C ARG A 104 -7.15 6.92 -3.40
N ALA A 105 -5.93 7.39 -3.60
CA ALA A 105 -4.96 6.75 -4.48
C ALA A 105 -4.45 5.42 -3.94
N ILE A 106 -4.32 5.29 -2.61
CA ILE A 106 -3.91 4.06 -1.94
C ILE A 106 -5.05 3.03 -1.92
N ASN A 107 -6.25 3.45 -1.49
CA ASN A 107 -7.41 2.60 -1.40
C ASN A 107 -8.70 3.42 -1.55
N SER A 108 -9.17 3.54 -2.80
CA SER A 108 -10.39 4.30 -3.10
C SER A 108 -11.65 3.75 -2.43
N GLY A 109 -11.65 2.49 -1.98
CA GLY A 109 -12.77 1.87 -1.29
C GLY A 109 -13.03 2.41 0.13
N GLU A 110 -12.10 3.17 0.69
CA GLU A 110 -12.31 3.84 2.00
C GLU A 110 -13.08 5.16 1.87
N CYS A 111 -13.00 5.80 0.72
CA CYS A 111 -13.59 7.12 0.47
C CYS A 111 -15.10 7.05 0.18
N ASN A 112 -15.76 8.20 0.14
CA ASN A 112 -17.17 8.38 -0.21
C ASN A 112 -18.14 7.53 0.64
N GLY A 113 -17.82 7.34 1.91
CA GLY A 113 -18.61 6.51 2.84
C GLY A 113 -18.37 5.01 2.72
N GLY A 114 -17.44 4.56 1.87
CA GLY A 114 -17.14 3.14 1.68
C GLY A 114 -16.59 2.51 2.95
N ASN A 115 -15.54 3.09 3.52
CA ASN A 115 -15.13 2.75 4.87
C ASN A 115 -14.54 3.95 5.60
N THR A 116 -15.44 4.68 6.24
CA THR A 116 -15.16 5.97 6.88
C THR A 116 -14.21 5.82 8.08
N ALA A 117 -14.18 4.66 8.74
CA ALA A 117 -13.39 4.49 9.96
C ALA A 117 -11.88 4.49 9.70
N ALA A 118 -11.33 3.78 8.70
CA ALA A 118 -9.89 3.84 8.43
C ALA A 118 -9.53 5.09 7.63
N MET A 119 -10.45 5.60 6.80
CA MET A 119 -10.27 6.90 6.18
C MET A 119 -10.00 7.98 7.25
N ASN A 120 -10.82 8.02 8.30
CA ASN A 120 -10.61 8.89 9.45
C ASN A 120 -9.35 8.53 10.26
N ALA A 121 -9.05 7.25 10.46
CA ALA A 121 -7.83 6.83 11.17
C ALA A 121 -6.56 7.32 10.45
N ARG A 122 -6.49 7.21 9.12
CA ARG A 122 -5.38 7.75 8.31
C ARG A 122 -5.22 9.25 8.51
N ALA A 123 -6.32 10.00 8.42
CA ALA A 123 -6.30 11.44 8.62
C ALA A 123 -5.85 11.78 10.06
N GLY A 124 -6.23 10.97 11.05
CA GLY A 124 -5.76 11.08 12.44
C GLY A 124 -4.25 10.92 12.57
N TYR A 125 -3.67 9.85 12.00
CA TYR A 125 -2.22 9.64 12.01
C TYR A 125 -1.47 10.75 11.28
N TYR A 126 -1.96 11.18 10.12
CA TYR A 126 -1.36 12.28 9.38
C TYR A 126 -1.32 13.57 10.20
N ARG A 127 -2.43 13.95 10.85
CA ARG A 127 -2.44 15.10 11.77
C ARG A 127 -1.45 14.94 12.93
N ALA A 128 -1.35 13.74 13.49
CA ALA A 128 -0.41 13.47 14.58
C ALA A 128 1.05 13.65 14.13
N TYR A 129 1.42 13.14 12.95
CA TYR A 129 2.76 13.32 12.38
C TYR A 129 3.03 14.78 11.99
N CYS A 130 2.07 15.48 11.37
CA CYS A 130 2.21 16.91 11.08
C CYS A 130 2.48 17.72 12.35
N LYS A 131 1.78 17.40 13.46
CA LYS A 131 2.03 18.01 14.77
C LYS A 131 3.43 17.73 15.29
N GLN A 132 3.92 16.49 15.17
CA GLN A 132 5.27 16.13 15.60
C GLN A 132 6.35 16.86 14.79
N PHE A 133 6.15 17.03 13.48
CA PHE A 133 7.08 17.73 12.59
C PHE A 133 6.92 19.26 12.57
N GLY A 134 5.95 19.81 13.29
CA GLY A 134 5.71 21.25 13.35
C GLY A 134 5.23 21.85 12.00
N VAL A 135 4.51 21.07 11.19
CA VAL A 135 3.99 21.50 9.88
C VAL A 135 2.45 21.55 9.90
N ASP A 136 1.88 22.47 9.12
CA ASP A 136 0.43 22.52 8.90
C ASP A 136 0.00 21.30 8.07
N PRO A 137 -0.96 20.47 8.54
CA PRO A 137 -1.49 19.36 7.74
C PRO A 137 -2.20 19.84 6.47
N GLY A 138 -2.63 21.10 6.41
CA GLY A 138 -3.42 21.66 5.32
C GLY A 138 -4.89 21.23 5.35
N SER A 139 -5.60 21.55 4.27
CA SER A 139 -7.01 21.20 4.08
C SER A 139 -7.18 19.86 3.33
N SER A 140 -8.43 19.40 3.20
CA SER A 140 -8.78 18.21 2.40
C SER A 140 -8.12 16.91 2.88
N LEU A 141 -8.16 16.67 4.20
CA LEU A 141 -7.52 15.49 4.81
C LEU A 141 -8.34 14.21 4.64
N THR A 142 -9.62 14.32 4.33
CA THR A 142 -10.55 13.20 4.17
C THR A 142 -10.98 13.07 2.72
N CYS A 143 -11.51 11.90 2.40
CA CYS A 143 -12.18 11.54 1.16
C CYS A 143 -13.39 10.65 1.50
#